data_AF-A0A7S1BRF0-F1
#
_entry.id   AF-A0A7S1BRF0-F1
#
_cell.length_a   1.000
_cell.length_b   1.000
_cell.length_c   1.000
_cell.angle_alpha   90.00
_cell.angle_beta   90.00
_cell.angle_gamma   90.00
#
_symmetry.space_group_name_H-M   'P 1'
#
loop_
_entity.id
_entity.type
_entity.pdbx_description
1 polymer ?
#
loop_
_entity_poly.entity_id
_entity_poly.type
_entity_poly.pdbx_seq_one_letter_code
_entity_poly.pdbx_strand_id
1 'polypeptide(L)'
;MGKVPKSYDFMFWTNLFMCITAAVVATGLGQFPTGVAYCVQNPVILIKIIKFCICSAVGQSFIFYTIATFDPLVCTTVTTTRKIFSVLLSIFLKGHSISMRGWSGIFLATLGILSDMHKKTTHKKKPTSPLASSNL
;
A
#
# COMPACT_ATOMS: atom_id res chain seq x y z
N MET A 1 -5.05 5.32 -30.98
CA MET A 1 -6.10 5.64 -29.97
C MET A 1 -5.80 4.84 -28.70
N GLY A 2 -4.80 5.30 -27.94
CA GLY A 2 -4.36 4.63 -26.72
C GLY A 2 -5.42 4.78 -25.65
N LYS A 3 -6.16 3.71 -25.34
CA LYS A 3 -7.02 3.70 -24.16
C LYS A 3 -6.09 3.86 -22.97
N VAL A 4 -6.16 5.02 -22.32
CA VAL A 4 -5.56 5.25 -21.00
C VAL A 4 -5.99 4.06 -20.16
N PRO A 5 -5.07 3.25 -19.61
CA PRO A 5 -5.45 2.07 -18.84
C PRO A 5 -6.42 2.52 -17.76
N LYS A 6 -7.66 2.04 -17.80
CA LYS A 6 -8.64 2.32 -16.76
C LYS A 6 -8.06 1.73 -15.51
N SER A 7 -7.58 2.57 -14.60
CA SER A 7 -6.91 2.13 -13.39
C SER A 7 -7.77 1.06 -12.66
N TYR A 8 -9.10 1.18 -12.69
CA TYR A 8 -10.03 0.19 -12.16
C TYR A 8 -9.80 -1.26 -12.63
N ASP A 9 -9.36 -1.48 -13.88
CA ASP A 9 -9.07 -2.82 -14.41
C ASP A 9 -7.93 -3.48 -13.64
N PHE A 10 -6.88 -2.73 -13.29
CA PHE A 10 -5.79 -3.24 -12.44
C PHE A 10 -6.25 -3.53 -11.01
N MET A 11 -7.17 -2.72 -10.47
CA MET A 11 -7.74 -2.95 -9.14
C MET A 11 -8.57 -4.24 -9.10
N PHE A 12 -9.32 -4.55 -10.16
CA PHE A 12 -10.07 -5.79 -10.25
C PHE A 12 -9.15 -7.01 -10.33
N TRP A 13 -8.18 -7.00 -11.24
CA TRP A 13 -7.25 -8.12 -11.43
C TRP A 13 -6.42 -8.41 -10.16
N THR A 14 -5.92 -7.37 -9.49
CA THR A 14 -5.13 -7.55 -8.26
C THR A 14 -5.96 -8.16 -7.14
N ASN A 15 -7.19 -7.69 -6.90
CA ASN A 15 -8.07 -8.28 -5.90
C ASN A 15 -8.48 -9.72 -6.26
N LEU A 16 -8.67 -10.03 -7.54
CA LEU A 16 -9.01 -11.38 -8.01
C LEU A 16 -7.88 -12.37 -7.74
N PHE A 17 -6.63 -12.03 -8.10
CA PHE A 17 -5.47 -12.87 -7.80
C PHE A 17 -5.24 -13.03 -6.30
N MET A 18 -5.43 -11.98 -5.50
CA MET A 18 -5.39 -12.07 -4.03
C MET A 18 -6.45 -13.03 -3.48
N CYS A 19 -7.67 -13.01 -4.03
CA CYS A 19 -8.74 -13.92 -3.61
C CYS A 19 -8.41 -15.38 -3.96
N ILE A 20 -7.93 -15.65 -5.18
CA ILE A 20 -7.55 -16.99 -5.62
C ILE A 20 -6.42 -17.54 -4.75
N THR A 21 -5.35 -16.75 -4.55
CA THR A 21 -4.23 -17.17 -3.70
C THR A 21 -4.66 -17.42 -2.26
N ALA A 22 -5.50 -16.54 -1.69
CA ALA A 22 -6.05 -16.75 -0.35
C ALA A 22 -6.89 -18.03 -0.26
N ALA A 23 -7.70 -18.35 -1.27
CA ALA A 23 -8.50 -19.56 -1.32
C ALA A 23 -7.64 -20.82 -1.41
N VAL A 24 -6.61 -20.82 -2.26
CA VAL A 24 -5.65 -21.94 -2.38
C VAL A 24 -4.91 -22.16 -1.06
N VAL A 25 -4.45 -21.09 -0.40
CA VAL A 25 -3.77 -21.19 0.90
C VAL A 25 -4.72 -21.68 1.99
N ALA A 26 -5.92 -21.11 2.09
CA ALA A 26 -6.90 -21.49 3.12
C ALA A 26 -7.37 -22.95 2.99
N THR A 27 -7.50 -23.44 1.75
CA THR A 27 -7.83 -24.84 1.47
C THR A 27 -6.64 -25.77 1.70
N GLY A 28 -5.44 -25.37 1.27
CA GLY A 28 -4.21 -26.14 1.49
C GLY A 28 -3.84 -26.33 2.97
N LEU A 29 -4.13 -25.34 3.83
CA LEU A 29 -3.98 -25.46 5.28
C LEU A 29 -5.17 -26.15 5.99
N GLY A 30 -6.25 -26.47 5.27
CA GLY A 30 -7.46 -27.08 5.86
C GLY A 30 -8.22 -26.17 6.82
N GLN A 31 -7.94 -24.87 6.84
CA GLN A 31 -8.55 -23.91 7.78
C GLN A 31 -9.89 -23.36 7.29
N PHE A 32 -10.20 -23.54 6.01
CA PHE A 32 -11.41 -23.01 5.39
C PHE A 32 -12.72 -23.53 6.05
N PRO A 33 -12.94 -24.84 6.26
CA PRO A 33 -14.19 -25.34 6.84
C PRO A 33 -14.36 -24.90 8.30
N THR A 34 -13.27 -24.96 9.07
CA THR A 34 -13.24 -24.56 10.49
C THR A 34 -13.51 -23.06 10.64
N GLY A 35 -12.95 -22.22 9.76
CA GLY A 35 -13.19 -20.78 9.75
C GLY A 35 -14.64 -20.43 9.42
N VAL A 36 -15.25 -21.11 8.45
CA VAL A 36 -16.67 -20.93 8.10
C VAL A 36 -17.57 -21.36 9.26
N ALA A 37 -17.33 -22.51 9.87
CA ALA A 37 -18.08 -22.99 11.02
C ALA A 37 -18.02 -22.00 12.20
N TYR A 38 -16.84 -21.43 12.47
CA TYR A 38 -16.65 -20.42 13.51
C TYR A 38 -17.43 -19.13 13.24
N CYS A 39 -17.48 -18.68 11.97
CA CYS A 39 -18.25 -17.50 11.57
C CYS A 39 -19.76 -17.72 11.70
N VAL A 40 -20.26 -18.91 11.37
CA VAL A 40 -21.69 -19.26 11.51
C VAL A 40 -22.10 -19.36 12.97
N GLN A 41 -21.25 -19.93 13.82
CA GLN A 41 -21.50 -20.03 15.27
C GLN A 41 -21.46 -18.67 15.98
N ASN A 42 -20.76 -17.68 15.42
CA ASN A 42 -20.56 -16.37 16.04
C ASN A 42 -20.98 -15.22 15.08
N PRO A 43 -22.28 -14.96 14.92
CA PRO A 43 -22.77 -13.95 13.97
C PRO A 43 -22.28 -12.52 14.28
N VAL A 44 -21.98 -12.22 15.55
CA VAL A 44 -21.37 -10.94 15.96
C VAL A 44 -20.01 -10.72 15.30
N ILE A 45 -19.21 -11.78 15.13
CA ILE A 45 -17.90 -11.71 14.49
C ILE A 45 -18.07 -11.50 12.99
N LEU A 46 -19.05 -12.15 12.37
CA LEU A 46 -19.36 -11.96 10.96
C LEU A 46 -19.67 -10.48 10.65
N ILE A 47 -20.45 -9.81 11.50
CA ILE A 47 -20.73 -8.37 11.36
C ILE A 47 -19.45 -7.54 11.45
N LYS A 48 -18.53 -7.87 12.37
CA LYS A 48 -17.23 -7.18 12.49
C LYS A 48 -16.37 -7.40 11.23
N ILE A 49 -16.35 -8.62 10.70
CA ILE A 49 -15.63 -8.96 9.46
C ILE A 49 -16.20 -8.17 8.29
N ILE A 50 -17.53 -8.13 8.11
CA ILE A 50 -18.15 -7.37 7.02
C ILE A 50 -17.81 -5.88 7.12
N LYS A 51 -17.92 -5.29 8.32
CA LYS A 51 -17.53 -3.88 8.55
C LYS A 51 -16.05 -3.64 8.22
N PHE A 52 -15.19 -4.56 8.61
CA PHE A 52 -13.76 -4.51 8.27
C PHE A 52 -13.54 -4.61 6.76
N CYS A 53 -14.22 -5.52 6.06
CA CYS A 53 -14.14 -5.67 4.60
C CYS A 53 -14.61 -4.42 3.86
N ILE A 54 -15.72 -3.79 4.28
CA ILE A 54 -16.21 -2.53 3.70
C ILE A 54 -15.17 -1.43 3.89
N CYS A 55 -14.67 -1.26 5.11
CA CYS A 55 -13.62 -0.28 5.42
C CYS A 55 -12.36 -0.53 4.56
N SER A 56 -11.95 -1.80 4.41
CA SER A 56 -10.81 -2.18 3.60
C SER A 56 -11.03 -1.91 2.11
N ALA A 57 -12.24 -2.15 1.58
CA ALA A 57 -12.57 -1.89 0.18
C ALA A 57 -12.51 -0.37 -0.13
N VAL A 58 -13.01 0.45 0.80
CA VAL A 58 -12.90 1.92 0.71
C VAL A 58 -11.43 2.35 0.77
N GLY A 59 -10.65 1.83 1.72
CA GLY A 59 -9.22 2.13 1.84
C GLY A 59 -8.41 1.73 0.61
N GLN A 60 -8.68 0.55 0.05
CA GLN A 60 -8.03 0.07 -1.18
C GLN A 60 -8.36 0.96 -2.38
N SER A 61 -9.61 1.42 -2.48
CA SER A 61 -10.04 2.37 -3.52
C SER A 61 -9.29 3.70 -3.40
N PHE A 62 -9.07 4.20 -2.18
CA PHE A 62 -8.31 5.44 -1.94
C PHE A 62 -6.83 5.31 -2.28
N ILE A 63 -6.20 4.19 -1.90
CA ILE A 63 -4.81 3.85 -2.27
C ILE A 63 -4.67 3.87 -3.78
N PHE A 64 -5.58 3.19 -4.45
CA PHE A 64 -5.54 3.01 -5.88
C PHE A 64 -5.81 4.33 -6.63
N TYR A 65 -6.75 5.14 -6.15
CA TYR A 65 -6.98 6.50 -6.62
C TYR A 65 -5.74 7.40 -6.46
N THR A 66 -5.05 7.30 -5.31
CA THR A 66 -3.81 8.03 -5.04
C THR A 66 -2.71 7.62 -6.01
N ILE A 67 -2.54 6.32 -6.27
CA ILE A 67 -1.57 5.80 -7.23
C ILE A 67 -1.86 6.34 -8.65
N ALA A 68 -3.14 6.33 -9.06
CA ALA A 68 -3.54 6.80 -10.38
C ALA A 68 -3.37 8.32 -10.57
N THR A 69 -3.46 9.10 -9.49
CA THR A 69 -3.43 10.58 -9.54
C THR A 69 -2.05 11.18 -9.23
N PHE A 70 -1.32 10.60 -8.27
CA PHE A 70 -0.10 11.18 -7.68
C PHE A 70 1.13 10.28 -7.78
N ASP A 71 1.09 9.25 -8.63
CA ASP A 71 2.08 8.17 -8.70
C ASP A 71 2.15 7.26 -7.45
N PRO A 72 2.61 6.01 -7.59
CA PRO A 72 2.80 5.09 -6.47
C PRO A 72 3.73 5.62 -5.36
N LEU A 73 4.64 6.54 -5.70
CA LEU A 73 5.62 7.07 -4.75
C LEU A 73 4.94 7.83 -3.60
N VAL A 74 3.94 8.65 -3.90
CA VAL A 74 3.25 9.45 -2.87
C VAL A 74 2.51 8.55 -1.89
N CYS A 75 1.88 7.48 -2.38
CA CYS A 75 1.24 6.49 -1.52
C CYS A 75 2.23 5.80 -0.58
N THR A 76 3.41 5.41 -1.08
CA THR A 76 4.48 4.79 -0.27
C THR A 76 5.01 5.75 0.79
N THR A 77 5.18 7.03 0.44
CA THR A 77 5.60 8.06 1.40
C THR A 77 4.55 8.25 2.48
N VAL A 78 3.27 8.42 2.14
CA VAL A 78 2.18 8.61 3.12
C VAL A 78 2.09 7.44 4.11
N THR A 79 2.11 6.20 3.59
CA THR A 79 2.02 5.00 4.44
C THR A 79 3.21 4.85 5.36
N THR A 80 4.42 5.21 4.91
CA THR A 80 5.62 5.12 5.74
C THR A 80 5.68 6.22 6.77
N THR A 81 5.34 7.46 6.40
CA THR A 81 5.20 8.57 7.35
C THR A 81 4.25 8.19 8.47
N ARG A 82 3.07 7.63 8.14
CA ARG A 82 2.12 7.11 9.14
C ARG A 82 2.75 6.04 10.04
N LYS A 83 3.48 5.07 9.48
CA LYS A 83 4.18 4.03 10.26
C LYS A 83 5.23 4.63 11.21
N ILE A 84 6.02 5.58 10.74
CA ILE A 84 7.05 6.26 11.53
C ILE A 84 6.40 7.01 12.69
N PHE A 85 5.33 7.78 12.43
CA PHE A 85 4.59 8.47 13.48
C PHE A 85 4.01 7.51 14.53
N SER A 86 3.43 6.38 14.12
CA SER A 86 2.94 5.36 15.07
C SER A 86 4.06 4.76 15.92
N VAL A 87 5.24 4.51 15.33
CA VAL A 87 6.40 4.00 16.05
C VAL A 87 6.92 5.03 17.05
N LEU A 88 7.10 6.29 16.63
CA LEU A 88 7.52 7.39 17.50
C LEU A 88 6.53 7.57 18.66
N LEU A 89 5.23 7.63 18.36
CA LEU A 89 4.18 7.77 19.37
C LEU A 89 4.16 6.58 20.35
N SER A 90 4.39 5.36 19.87
CA SER A 90 4.50 4.19 20.75
C SER A 90 5.70 4.28 21.69
N ILE A 91 6.82 4.88 21.27
CA ILE A 91 8.00 5.07 22.12
C ILE A 91 7.71 6.12 23.19
N PHE A 92 7.13 7.26 22.78
CA PHE A 92 6.74 8.34 23.70
C PHE A 92 5.73 7.87 24.75
N LEU A 93 4.73 7.06 24.35
CA LEU A 93 3.67 6.60 25.25
C LEU A 93 4.08 5.40 26.13
N LYS A 94 4.89 4.46 25.63
CA LYS A 94 5.26 3.26 26.42
C LYS A 94 6.50 3.46 27.30
N GLY A 95 7.26 4.54 27.14
CA GLY A 95 8.46 4.82 27.96
C GLY A 95 9.56 3.75 27.90
N HIS A 96 9.42 2.74 27.05
CA HIS A 96 10.39 1.65 26.91
C HIS A 96 11.55 2.09 26.00
N SER A 97 12.77 1.89 26.48
CA SER A 97 13.98 2.12 25.68
C SER A 97 14.00 1.14 24.50
N ILE A 98 13.75 1.64 23.29
CA ILE A 98 13.94 0.88 22.06
C ILE A 98 15.44 0.58 21.93
N SER A 99 15.77 -0.69 21.71
CA SER A 99 17.13 -1.13 21.39
C SER A 99 17.74 -0.27 20.27
N MET A 100 19.02 0.07 20.37
CA MET A 100 19.78 0.83 19.37
C MET A 100 19.56 0.33 17.93
N ARG A 101 19.31 -0.99 17.77
CA ARG A 101 18.99 -1.64 16.49
C ARG A 101 17.64 -1.17 15.91
N GLY A 102 16.62 -0.96 16.73
CA GLY A 102 15.31 -0.45 16.30
C GLY A 102 15.38 0.98 15.76
N TRP A 103 16.15 1.85 16.42
CA TRP A 103 16.42 3.20 15.93
C TRP A 103 17.16 3.20 14.59
N SER A 104 18.16 2.33 14.43
CA SER A 104 18.89 2.21 13.15
C SER A 104 17.98 1.77 12.00
N GLY A 105 17.04 0.85 12.24
CA GLY A 105 16.08 0.39 11.23
C GLY A 105 15.10 1.48 10.81
N ILE A 106 14.60 2.29 11.74
CA ILE A 106 13.73 3.43 11.44
C ILE A 106 14.48 4.48 10.60
N PHE A 107 15.73 4.77 10.95
CA PHE A 107 16.56 5.72 10.23
C PHE A 107 16.86 5.24 8.80
N LEU A 108 17.26 3.98 8.64
CA LEU A 108 17.49 3.35 7.33
C LEU A 108 16.24 3.35 6.45
N ALA A 109 15.08 2.99 7.00
CA ALA A 109 13.82 2.99 6.24
C ALA A 109 13.42 4.40 5.77
N THR A 110 13.59 5.39 6.64
CA THR A 110 13.29 6.81 6.33
C THR A 110 14.24 7.34 5.25
N LEU A 111 15.54 7.06 5.36
CA LEU A 111 16.55 7.44 4.36
C LEU A 111 16.33 6.77 3.00
N GLY A 112 15.96 5.49 2.98
CA GLY A 112 15.70 4.76 1.74
C GLY A 112 14.59 5.42 0.92
N ILE A 113 13.49 5.82 1.58
CA ILE A 113 12.37 6.47 0.91
C ILE A 113 12.73 7.90 0.49
N LEU A 114 13.40 8.67 1.35
CA LEU A 114 13.87 10.03 1.01
C LEU A 114 14.81 10.01 -0.21
N SER A 115 15.68 9.01 -0.29
CA SER A 115 16.60 8.83 -1.42
C SER A 115 15.84 8.54 -2.72
N ASP A 116 14.82 7.68 -2.65
CA ASP A 116 13.99 7.32 -3.81
C ASP A 116 13.11 8.51 -4.27
N MET A 117 12.62 9.31 -3.31
CA MET A 117 11.95 10.58 -3.58
C MET A 117 12.87 11.61 -4.24
N HIS A 118 14.09 11.80 -3.72
CA HIS A 118 15.05 12.73 -4.32
C HIS A 118 15.45 12.31 -5.74
N LYS A 119 15.62 11.02 -6.00
CA LYS A 119 15.90 10.52 -7.35
C LYS A 119 14.74 10.83 -8.32
N LYS A 120 13.50 10.61 -7.91
CA LYS A 120 12.32 10.92 -8.74
C LYS A 120 12.14 12.43 -8.98
N THR A 121 12.41 13.29 -7.99
CA THR A 121 12.37 14.76 -8.16
C THR A 121 13.47 15.25 -9.09
N THR A 122 14.67 14.67 -9.02
CA THR A 122 15.80 15.04 -9.88
C THR A 122 15.58 14.60 -11.33
N HIS A 123 14.96 13.44 -11.55
CA HIS A 123 14.60 12.97 -12.90
C HIS A 123 13.39 13.70 -13.52
N LYS A 124 12.60 14.44 -12.73
CA LYS A 124 11.53 15.32 -13.26
C LYS A 124 12.06 16.66 -13.79
N LYS A 125 13.37 16.91 -13.73
CA LYS A 125 14.03 18.07 -14.33
C LYS A 125 14.52 17.76 -15.76
N LYS A 126 13.57 17.60 -16.68
CA LYS A 126 13.74 18.00 -18.09
C LYS A 126 12.44 18.62 -18.62
N PRO A 127 12.30 19.94 -18.57
CA PRO A 127 11.48 20.65 -19.52
C PRO A 127 12.34 21.66 -20.29
N THR A 128 12.55 21.42 -21.59
CA THR A 128 12.41 22.43 -22.68
C THR A 128 12.80 21.83 -24.05
N SER A 129 11.76 21.40 -24.78
CA SER A 129 11.24 21.98 -26.05
C SER A 129 12.17 22.20 -27.27
N PRO A 130 11.57 22.33 -28.49
CA PRO A 130 12.09 21.90 -29.78
C PRO A 130 12.98 22.95 -30.45
N LEU A 131 13.91 22.52 -31.32
CA LEU A 131 14.39 23.24 -32.53
C LEU A 131 15.62 22.51 -33.09
N ALA A 132 15.41 21.74 -34.16
CA ALA A 132 16.39 21.51 -35.21
C ALA A 132 15.64 21.28 -36.54
N SER A 133 14.94 22.31 -36.98
CA SER A 133 14.74 22.57 -38.40
C SER A 133 16.09 22.97 -39.01
N SER A 134 16.85 22.00 -39.52
CA SER A 134 17.96 22.24 -40.44
C SER A 134 18.43 20.92 -41.07
N ASN A 135 17.54 20.24 -41.81
CA ASN A 135 17.99 19.42 -42.93
C ASN A 135 17.85 20.31 -44.16
N LEU A 136 18.97 20.96 -44.44
CA LEU A 136 19.40 21.32 -45.78
C LEU A 136 19.57 20.03 -46.59
#